data_AF-A0A480BV88-F1
#
_entry.id   AF-A0A480BV88-F1
#
_cell.length_a   1.000
_cell.length_b   1.000
_cell.length_c   1.000
_cell.angle_alpha   90.00
_cell.angle_beta   90.00
_cell.angle_gamma   90.00
#
_symmetry.space_group_name_H-M   'P 1'
#
loop_
_entity.id
_entity.type
_entity.pdbx_description
1 polymer ?
#
loop_
_entity_poly.entity_id
_entity_poly.type
_entity_poly.pdbx_seq_one_letter_code
_entity_poly.pdbx_strand_id
1 'polypeptide(L)' 'MNVPPGNILALAMLCAWAGAANAAPLTFNTALPISKDEWILREQFVYMKSTDDPSSMNRRMEVSGLMSVLGYGV' A
#
# COMPACT_ATOMS: atom_id res chain seq x y z
N MET A 1 9.25 -0.34 22.63
CA MET A 1 8.32 -1.50 22.54
C MET A 1 9.09 -2.65 21.92
N ASN A 2 9.34 -3.73 22.68
CA ASN A 2 10.03 -4.92 22.19
C ASN A 2 8.98 -5.85 21.58
N VAL A 3 8.85 -5.84 20.25
CA VAL A 3 7.91 -6.72 19.54
C VAL A 3 8.57 -8.10 19.46
N PRO A 4 7.98 -9.16 20.06
CA PRO A 4 8.58 -10.48 20.04
C PRO A 4 8.74 -10.97 18.59
N PRO A 5 9.84 -11.67 18.25
CA PRO A 5 10.17 -12.05 16.87
C PRO A 5 9.08 -12.91 16.21
N GLY A 6 8.31 -13.66 17.00
CA GLY A 6 7.14 -14.41 16.51
C GLY A 6 6.03 -13.53 15.94
N ASN A 7 5.82 -12.31 16.46
CA ASN A 7 4.81 -11.38 15.96
C ASN A 7 5.23 -10.75 14.62
N ILE A 8 6.53 -10.54 14.41
CA ILE A 8 7.07 -10.03 13.14
C ILE A 8 6.92 -11.08 12.05
N LEU A 9 7.22 -12.35 12.37
CA LEU A 9 7.01 -13.48 11.48
C LEU A 9 5.53 -13.68 11.13
N ALA A 10 4.64 -13.62 12.11
CA ALA A 10 3.20 -13.72 11.88
C ALA A 10 2.67 -12.59 10.96
N LEU A 11 3.13 -11.35 11.18
CA LEU A 11 2.76 -10.22 10.35
C LEU A 11 3.30 -10.37 8.91
N ALA A 12 4.56 -10.78 8.76
CA ALA A 12 5.17 -11.03 7.45
C ALA A 12 4.44 -12.14 6.67
N MET A 13 4.02 -13.21 7.35
CA MET A 13 3.24 -14.29 6.74
C MET A 13 1.85 -13.80 6.29
N LEU A 14 1.18 -12.95 7.08
CA LEU A 14 -0.09 -12.33 6.68
C LEU A 14 0.08 -11.44 5.44
N CYS A 15 1.12 -10.62 5.38
CA CYS A 15 1.40 -9.76 4.23
C CYS A 15 1.73 -10.56 2.97
N ALA A 16 2.49 -11.66 3.10
CA ALA A 16 2.82 -12.54 1.98
C ALA A 16 1.58 -13.27 1.44
N TRP A 17 0.65 -13.67 2.31
CA TRP A 17 -0.62 -14.28 1.90
C TRP A 17 -1.51 -13.29 1.12
N ALA A 18 -1.55 -12.03 1.52
CA ALA A 18 -2.29 -10.98 0.81
C ALA A 18 -1.72 -10.67 -0.60
N GLY A 19 -0.43 -10.93 -0.84
CA GLY A 19 0.23 -10.71 -2.13
C GLY A 19 -0.06 -11.76 -3.20
N ALA A 20 -0.69 -12.89 -2.85
CA ALA A 20 -1.03 -13.96 -3.80
C ALA A 20 -2.30 -13.66 -4.64
N ALA A 21 -2.89 -12.47 -4.49
CA ALA A 21 -3.93 -11.99 -5.38
C ALA A 21 -3.31 -11.53 -6.71
N ASN A 22 -3.71 -12.17 -7.81
CA ASN A 22 -3.39 -11.71 -9.17
C ASN A 22 -4.12 -10.39 -9.44
N ALA A 23 -3.61 -9.29 -8.90
CA ALA A 23 -4.15 -7.97 -9.12
C ALA A 23 -3.69 -7.47 -10.50
N ALA A 24 -4.65 -7.17 -11.37
CA ALA A 24 -4.37 -6.38 -12.57
C ALA A 24 -3.71 -5.06 -12.13
N PRO A 25 -2.81 -4.46 -12.94
CA PRO A 25 -2.24 -3.15 -12.65
C PRO A 25 -3.37 -2.16 -12.37
N LEU A 26 -3.53 -1.75 -11.10
CA LEU A 26 -4.52 -0.77 -10.69
C LEU A 26 -4.06 0.62 -11.13
N THR A 27 -4.23 0.91 -12.42
CA THR A 27 -4.20 2.29 -12.90
C THR A 27 -5.31 3.06 -12.16
N PHE A 28 -5.05 4.31 -11.78
CA PHE A 28 -5.92 5.17 -10.97
C PHE A 28 -7.33 5.43 -11.53
N ASN A 29 -7.69 4.79 -12.65
CA ASN A 29 -8.91 5.07 -13.39
C ASN A 29 -9.72 3.80 -13.71
N THR A 30 -9.74 2.84 -12.79
CA THR A 30 -10.68 1.72 -12.89
C THR A 30 -11.85 2.02 -11.96
N ALA A 31 -12.92 2.58 -12.52
CA ALA A 31 -14.25 2.51 -11.94
C ALA A 31 -14.74 1.06 -12.01
N LEU A 32 -14.06 0.14 -11.31
CA LEU A 32 -14.45 -1.26 -11.23
C LEU A 32 -15.87 -1.28 -10.64
N PRO A 33 -16.88 -1.73 -11.40
CA PRO A 33 -18.21 -1.92 -10.85
C PRO A 33 -18.09 -2.92 -9.71
N ILE A 34 -18.45 -2.50 -8.50
CA ILE A 34 -18.52 -3.41 -7.37
C ILE A 34 -19.85 -4.17 -7.53
N SER A 35 -19.78 -5.51 -7.56
CA SER A 35 -21.00 -6.33 -7.61
C SER A 35 -21.85 -6.09 -6.36
N LYS A 36 -23.16 -6.27 -6.48
CA LYS A 36 -24.07 -6.15 -5.34
C LYS A 36 -23.64 -7.09 -4.20
N ASP A 37 -23.64 -6.56 -2.98
CA ASP A 37 -23.25 -7.27 -1.76
C ASP A 37 -21.76 -7.70 -1.68
N GLU A 38 -20.93 -7.18 -2.58
CA GLU A 38 -19.49 -7.45 -2.59
C GLU A 38 -18.69 -6.31 -1.94
N TRP A 39 -17.57 -6.68 -1.31
CA TRP A 39 -16.65 -5.75 -0.64
C TRP A 39 -15.34 -5.68 -1.40
N ILE A 40 -14.82 -4.48 -1.58
CA ILE A 40 -13.48 -4.26 -2.12
C ILE A 40 -12.67 -3.44 -1.11
N LEU A 41 -11.59 -4.05 -0.62
CA LEU A 41 -10.56 -3.38 0.15
C LEU A 41 -9.38 -3.05 -0.78
N ARG A 42 -8.96 -1.79 -0.77
CA ARG A 42 -7.79 -1.31 -1.51
C ARG A 42 -6.82 -0.68 -0.55
N GLU A 43 -5.61 -1.24 -0.51
CA GLU A 43 -4.48 -0.68 0.21
C GLU A 43 -3.42 -0.26 -0.80
N GLN A 44 -2.92 0.97 -0.68
CA GLN A 44 -1.83 1.47 -1.50
C GLN A 44 -0.79 2.12 -0.62
N PHE A 45 0.44 1.62 -0.72
CA PHE A 45 1.61 2.21 -0.11
C PHE A 45 2.41 2.98 -1.16
N VAL A 46 2.75 4.22 -0.85
CA VAL A 46 3.56 5.10 -1.71
C VAL A 46 4.81 5.49 -0.93
N TYR A 47 5.97 5.23 -1.53
CA TYR A 47 7.27 5.66 -1.00
C TYR A 47 7.97 6.51 -2.05
N MET A 48 8.19 7.78 -1.71
CA MET A 48 8.90 8.75 -2.55
C MET A 48 10.14 9.22 -1.81
N LYS A 49 11.29 9.05 -2.46
CA LYS A 49 12.57 9.50 -1.95
C LYS A 49 13.31 10.27 -3.04
N SER A 50 13.78 11.46 -2.70
CA SER A 50 14.71 12.23 -3.51
C SER A 50 15.97 12.50 -2.69
N THR A 51 17.09 12.04 -3.21
CA THR A 51 18.44 12.24 -2.67
C THR A 51 19.32 12.82 -3.78
N ASP A 52 20.46 13.38 -3.40
CA ASP A 52 21.47 13.94 -4.31
C ASP A 52 20.95 15.12 -5.13
N ASP A 53 20.31 16.08 -4.45
CA ASP A 53 19.97 17.38 -5.05
C ASP A 53 21.27 18.06 -5.52
N PRO A 54 21.47 18.29 -6.83
CA PRO A 54 22.69 18.86 -7.38
C PRO A 54 22.82 20.36 -7.08
N SER A 55 21.79 21.00 -6.53
CA SER A 55 21.85 22.38 -6.07
C SER A 55 22.57 22.50 -4.72
N SER A 56 23.12 23.69 -4.43
CA SER A 56 23.78 23.99 -3.15
C SER A 56 22.86 23.85 -1.92
N MET A 57 21.55 23.72 -2.12
CA MET A 57 20.58 23.53 -1.05
C MET A 57 20.55 22.10 -0.50
N ASN A 58 21.08 21.10 -1.22
CA ASN A 58 21.19 19.71 -0.79
C ASN A 58 19.89 19.16 -0.13
N ARG A 59 18.74 19.36 -0.79
CA ARG A 59 17.45 18.97 -0.22
C ARG A 59 17.32 17.45 -0.19
N ARG A 60 16.86 16.95 0.96
CA ARG A 60 16.44 15.57 1.14
C ARG A 60 14.93 15.55 1.31
N MET A 61 14.24 14.87 0.41
CA MET A 61 12.80 14.67 0.50
C MET A 61 12.51 13.19 0.69
N GLU A 62 11.78 12.88 1.76
CA GLU A 62 11.26 11.56 2.03
C GLU A 62 9.78 11.70 2.37
N VAL A 63 8.94 11.00 1.60
CA VAL A 63 7.49 10.98 1.80
C VAL A 63 7.02 9.54 1.74
N SER A 64 6.34 9.12 2.79
CA SER A 64 5.61 7.86 2.85
C SER A 64 4.12 8.15 2.97
N GLY A 65 3.32 7.36 2.26
CA GLY A 65 1.86 7.44 2.29
C GLY A 65 1.26 6.05 2.31
N LEU A 66 0.24 5.87 3.15
CA LEU A 66 -0.60 4.68 3.15
C LEU A 66 -2.04 5.12 2.93
N MET A 67 -2.67 4.58 1.90
CA MET A 67 -4.03 4.88 1.51
C MET A 67 -4.85 3.61 1.65
N SER A 68 -5.92 3.66 2.42
CA SER A 68 -6.89 2.58 2.55
C SER A 68 -8.25 3.06 2.05
N VAL A 69 -8.87 2.27 1.17
CA VAL A 69 -10.19 2.52 0.62
C VAL A 69 -11.02 1.25 0.78
N LEU A 70 -12.20 1.37 1.39
CA LEU A 70 -13.17 0.29 1.51
C LEU A 70 -14.43 0.69 0.74
N GLY A 71 -14.78 -0.12 -0.27
CA GLY A 71 -16.00 0.03 -1.06
C GLY A 71 -16.95 -1.14 -0.83
N TYR A 72 -18.25 -0.87 -0.89
CA TYR A 72 -19.32 -1.85 -0.86
C TYR A 72 -20.27 -1.61 -2.03
N GLY A 73 -20.66 -2.68 -2.74
CA GLY A 73 -21.61 -2.62 -3.84
C GLY A 73 -23.05 -2.63 -3.34
N VAL A 74 -23.74 -1.51 -3.49
CA VAL A 74 -25.19 -1.35 -3.21
C VAL A 74 -26.06 -1.71 -4.42
#